data_AF-A0A920VB98-F1
#
_entry.id   AF-A0A920VB98-F1
#
_cell.length_a   1.000
_cell.length_b   1.000
_cell.length_c   1.000
_cell.angle_alpha   90.00
_cell.angle_beta   90.00
_cell.angle_gamma   90.00
#
_symmetry.space_group_name_H-M   'P 1'
#
loop_
_entity.id
_entity.type
_entity.pdbx_description
1 polymer ?
#
loop_
_entity_poly.entity_id
_entity_poly.type
_entity_poly.pdbx_seq_one_letter_code
_entity_poly.pdbx_strand_id
1 'polypeptide(L)'
;MNPEIYPHVAERLFQAAALDVWTTPIVMKEGRPATQLSVLCRPVTRDLIKVVLSETTTLGVRTHKVDRTILKREVSRSEPNLD
;
A
#
# COMPACT_ATOMS: atom_id res chain seq x y z
N MET A 1 10.95 -12.56 4.19
CA MET A 1 11.11 -11.17 4.66
C MET A 1 10.57 -11.09 6.07
N ASN A 2 11.28 -10.45 7.00
CA ASN A 2 10.81 -10.27 8.38
C ASN A 2 9.57 -9.35 8.38
N PRO A 3 8.44 -9.74 9.01
CA PRO A 3 7.25 -8.89 9.10
C PRO A 3 7.49 -7.48 9.69
N GLU A 4 8.51 -7.30 10.53
CA GLU A 4 8.87 -6.00 11.12
C GLU A 4 9.28 -4.95 10.08
N ILE A 5 9.61 -5.37 8.85
CA ILE A 5 10.04 -4.48 7.76
C ILE A 5 8.83 -3.83 7.06
N TYR A 6 7.63 -4.43 7.12
CA TYR A 6 6.47 -3.90 6.40
C TYR A 6 6.06 -2.47 6.79
N PRO A 7 6.07 -2.07 8.08
CA PRO A 7 5.80 -0.68 8.46
C PRO A 7 6.75 0.32 7.81
N HIS A 8 8.05 0.01 7.77
CA HIS A 8 9.06 0.84 7.10
C HIS A 8 8.78 0.95 5.59
N VAL A 9 8.54 -0.18 4.93
CA VAL A 9 8.22 -0.21 3.49
C VAL A 9 6.96 0.60 3.20
N ALA A 10 5.92 0.48 4.04
CA ALA A 10 4.69 1.25 3.90
C ALA A 10 4.95 2.76 4.00
N GLU A 11 5.75 3.21 4.96
CA GLU A 11 6.12 4.62 5.10
C GLU A 11 6.83 5.14 3.84
N ARG A 12 7.81 4.38 3.32
CA ARG A 12 8.55 4.73 2.09
C ARG A 12 7.62 4.82 0.88
N LEU A 13 6.63 3.94 0.79
CA LEU A 13 5.62 3.95 -0.27
C LEU A 13 4.68 5.16 -0.14
N PHE A 14 4.27 5.54 1.06
CA PHE A 14 3.47 6.75 1.28
C PHE A 14 4.27 8.02 0.91
N GLN A 15 5.55 8.09 1.27
CA GLN A 15 6.45 9.17 0.83
C GLN A 15 6.57 9.24 -0.70
N ALA A 16 6.48 8.08 -1.38
CA ALA A 16 6.44 7.97 -2.84
C ALA A 16 5.01 8.12 -3.43
N ALA A 17 4.08 8.73 -2.70
CA ALA A 17 2.71 9.05 -3.11
C ALA A 17 1.77 7.84 -3.34
N ALA A 18 1.98 6.73 -2.62
CA ALA A 18 0.95 5.70 -2.51
C ALA A 18 -0.34 6.29 -1.92
N LEU A 19 -1.48 5.92 -2.49
CA LEU A 19 -2.81 6.27 -1.97
C LEU A 19 -3.22 5.34 -0.83
N ASP A 20 -2.78 4.09 -0.89
CA ASP A 20 -3.02 3.08 0.14
C ASP A 20 -1.96 1.97 0.05
N VAL A 21 -1.64 1.35 1.18
CA VAL A 21 -0.69 0.24 1.29
C VAL A 21 -1.23 -0.76 2.31
N TRP A 22 -1.38 -2.01 1.90
CA TRP A 22 -1.86 -3.07 2.80
C TRP A 22 -1.15 -4.39 2.55
N THR A 23 -1.27 -5.27 3.53
CA THR A 23 -0.72 -6.62 3.50
C THR A 23 -1.82 -7.66 3.64
N THR A 24 -1.74 -8.75 2.87
CA THR A 24 -2.66 -9.88 2.97
C THR A 24 -1.88 -11.15 3.27
N PRO A 25 -2.22 -11.94 4.31
CA PRO A 25 -1.61 -13.24 4.52
C PRO A 25 -2.05 -14.21 3.42
N ILE A 26 -1.10 -14.91 2.82
CA ILE A 26 -1.34 -15.88 1.75
C ILE A 26 -0.54 -17.17 1.99
N VAL A 27 -0.91 -18.24 1.29
CA VAL A 27 -0.13 -19.48 1.23
C VAL A 27 0.46 -19.61 -0.17
N MET A 28 1.78 -19.74 -0.25
CA MET A 28 2.51 -19.93 -1.50
C MET A 28 2.73 -21.43 -1.79
N LYS A 29 3.46 -21.74 -2.88
CA LYS A 29 3.87 -23.12 -3.21
C LYS A 29 4.53 -23.80 -2.01
N GLU A 30 4.39 -25.13 -1.94
CA GLU A 30 4.89 -25.97 -0.83
C GLU A 30 4.30 -25.59 0.55
N GLY A 31 3.10 -24.99 0.57
CA GLY A 31 2.41 -24.65 1.82
C GLY A 31 3.07 -23.53 2.61
N ARG A 32 3.99 -22.77 2.00
CA ARG A 32 4.77 -21.74 2.69
C ARG A 32 3.90 -20.52 3.01
N PRO A 33 3.75 -20.13 4.29
CA PRO A 33 3.09 -18.88 4.65
C PRO A 33 3.86 -17.68 4.10
N ALA A 34 3.15 -16.70 3.56
CA ALA A 34 3.74 -15.48 3.05
C ALA A 34 2.78 -14.29 3.21
N THR A 35 3.28 -13.11 2.85
CA THR A 35 2.52 -11.87 2.89
C THR A 35 2.55 -11.24 1.50
N GLN A 36 1.37 -10.97 0.95
CA GLN A 36 1.22 -10.17 -0.25
C GLN A 36 1.19 -8.69 0.13
N LEU A 37 2.15 -7.91 -0.37
CA LEU A 37 2.14 -6.44 -0.30
C LEU A 37 1.35 -5.88 -1.48
N SER A 38 0.36 -5.03 -1.21
CA SER A 38 -0.46 -4.38 -2.21
C SER A 38 -0.42 -2.87 -2.02
N VAL A 39 -0.36 -2.14 -3.13
CA VAL A 39 -0.21 -0.67 -3.16
C VAL A 39 -1.21 -0.10 -4.15
N LEU A 40 -2.06 0.81 -3.70
CA LEU A 40 -2.94 1.59 -4.57
C LEU A 40 -2.27 2.93 -4.87
N CYS A 41 -2.28 3.34 -6.13
CA CYS A 41 -1.65 4.60 -6.55
C CYS A 41 -2.36 5.20 -7.77
N ARG A 42 -2.08 6.48 -8.03
CA ARG A 42 -2.41 7.10 -9.33
C ARG A 42 -1.50 6.52 -10.43
N PRO A 43 -1.77 6.75 -11.73
CA PRO A 43 -1.00 6.21 -12.85
C PRO A 43 0.51 6.56 -12.96
N VAL A 44 1.18 6.97 -11.88
CA VAL A 44 2.63 7.19 -11.80
C VAL A 44 3.22 6.11 -10.89
N THR A 45 3.89 5.12 -11.48
CA THR A 45 4.30 3.91 -10.75
C THR A 45 5.81 3.76 -10.60
N ARG A 46 6.65 4.47 -11.38
CA ARG A 46 8.11 4.20 -11.45
C ARG A 46 8.78 4.28 -10.08
N ASP A 47 8.48 5.30 -9.29
CA ASP A 47 9.09 5.50 -7.97
C ASP A 47 8.59 4.47 -6.96
N LEU A 48 7.29 4.16 -6.97
CA LEU A 48 6.71 3.10 -6.14
C LEU A 48 7.28 1.72 -6.46
N ILE A 49 7.42 1.40 -7.74
CA ILE A 49 8.04 0.14 -8.20
C ILE A 49 9.50 0.09 -7.72
N LYS A 50 10.24 1.19 -7.82
CA LYS A 50 11.62 1.28 -7.32
C LYS A 50 11.69 1.00 -5.82
N VAL A 51 10.81 1.61 -5.02
CA VAL A 51 10.72 1.37 -3.57
C VAL A 51 10.44 -0.12 -3.28
N VAL A 52 9.45 -0.73 -3.94
CA VAL A 52 9.15 -2.16 -3.71
C VAL A 52 10.35 -3.04 -4.07
N LEU A 53 11.04 -2.76 -5.17
CA LEU A 53 12.17 -3.58 -5.62
C LEU A 53 13.45 -3.35 -4.80
N SER A 54 13.63 -2.17 -4.19
CA SER A 54 14.82 -1.87 -3.38
C SER A 54 14.64 -2.22 -1.90
N GLU A 55 13.44 -2.08 -1.36
CA GLU A 55 13.16 -2.25 0.08
C GLU A 55 12.61 -3.65 0.42
N THR A 56 12.33 -4.50 -0.57
CA THR A 56 11.82 -5.86 -0.36
C THR A 56 12.67 -6.90 -1.09
N THR A 57 12.44 -8.18 -0.79
CA THR A 57 13.14 -9.29 -1.45
C THR A 57 12.45 -9.77 -2.74
N THR A 58 11.43 -9.05 -3.24
CA THR A 58 10.74 -9.45 -4.47
C THR A 58 11.62 -9.20 -5.69
N LEU A 59 11.51 -10.07 -6.69
CA LEU A 59 12.19 -9.90 -7.98
C LEU A 59 11.34 -9.14 -9.00
N GLY A 60 10.08 -8.88 -8.68
CA GLY A 60 9.16 -8.23 -9.61
C GLY A 60 7.86 -7.80 -8.96
N VAL A 61 7.10 -7.01 -9.71
CA VAL A 61 5.79 -6.49 -9.32
C VAL A 61 4.78 -6.71 -10.43
N ARG A 62 3.52 -6.88 -10.08
CA ARG A 62 2.40 -6.97 -11.03
C ARG A 62 1.54 -5.72 -10.86
N THR A 63 1.15 -5.11 -11.98
CA THR A 63 0.30 -3.91 -11.98
C THR A 63 -0.93 -4.14 -12.84
N HIS A 64 -2.04 -3.56 -12.43
CA HIS A 64 -3.27 -3.52 -13.20
C HIS A 64 -4.01 -2.22 -12.88
N LYS A 65 -4.81 -1.73 -13.82
CA LYS A 65 -5.68 -0.57 -13.61
C LYS A 65 -6.95 -1.04 -12.90
N VAL A 66 -7.45 -0.22 -12.00
CA VAL A 66 -8.74 -0.42 -11.34
C VAL A 66 -9.57 0.85 -11.49
N ASP A 67 -10.85 0.71 -11.76
CA ASP A 67 -11.78 1.82 -11.77
C ASP A 67 -12.20 2.15 -10.34
N ARG A 68 -12.42 3.45 -10.08
CA ARG A 68 -12.83 3.94 -8.77
C ARG A 68 -14.06 4.82 -8.89
N THR A 69 -15.14 4.38 -8.29
CA THR A 69 -16.32 5.21 -8.02
C THR A 69 -16.24 5.72 -6.58
N ILE A 70 -16.41 7.02 -6.37
CA ILE A 70 -16.32 7.65 -5.04
C ILE A 70 -17.46 8.65 -4.84
N LEU A 71 -18.01 8.70 -3.63
CA LEU A 71 -18.94 9.75 -3.23
C LEU A 71 -18.22 11.10 -3.06
N LYS A 72 -18.92 12.21 -3.33
CA LYS A 72 -18.41 13.55 -3.03
C LYS A 72 -18.21 13.68 -1.52
N ARG A 73 -17.02 14.11 -1.10
CA ARG A 73 -16.69 14.34 0.31
C ARG A 73 -16.88 15.83 0.61
N GLU A 74 -17.56 16.14 1.70
CA GLU A 74 -17.65 17.49 2.26
C GLU A 74 -17.05 17.47 3.66
N VAL A 75 -16.22 18.46 3.98
CA VAL A 75 -15.60 18.61 5.29
C VAL A 75 -16.29 19.78 5.98
N SER A 76 -17.02 19.51 7.06
CA SER A 76 -17.61 20.52 7.93
C SER A 76 -16.87 20.56 9.27
N ARG A 77 -16.74 21.75 9.85
CA ARG A 77 -16.20 21.95 11.19
C ARG A 77 -17.36 21.97 12.17
N SER A 78 -17.38 21.05 13.13
CA SER A 78 -18.27 21.14 14.29
C SER A 78 -17.60 21.93 15.41
N GLU A 79 -18.38 22.70 16.17
CA GLU A 79 -17.90 23.28 17.43
C GLU A 79 -17.72 22.15 18.47
N PRO A 80 -16.66 22.21 19.30
CA PRO A 80 -16.47 21.23 20.36
C PRO A 80 -17.59 21.39 21.39
N ASN A 81 -18.28 20.29 21.70
CA ASN A 81 -19.29 20.27 22.75
C ASN A 81 -18.57 20.38 24.10
N LEU A 82 -18.76 21.50 24.81
CA LEU A 82 -18.29 21.69 26.18
C LEU A 82 -19.38 21.19 27.13
N ASP A 83 -19.37 19.88 27.40
CA ASP A 83 -20.04 19.27 28.55
C ASP A 83 -18.98 18.84 29.59
#